data_AF-A0A7S2DMC7-F1
#
_entry.id   AF-A0A7S2DMC7-F1
#
_cell.length_a   1.000
_cell.length_b   1.000
_cell.length_c   1.000
_cell.angle_alpha   90.00
_cell.angle_beta   90.00
_cell.angle_gamma   90.00
#
_symmetry.space_group_name_H-M   'P 1'
#
loop_
_entity.id
_entity.type
_entity.pdbx_description
1 polymer ?
#
loop_
_entity_poly.entity_id
_entity_poly.type
_entity_poly.pdbx_seq_one_letter_code
_entity_poly.pdbx_strand_id
1 'polypeptide(L)'
;YIKLDQCFSAVETYEAKQSMRFNWVVRMRPDVWFFEVIPPVCSMEHGAISFPTGVIGCGYSPCANDHMAFAPRKLAPPFFQIVRDMHTCGGLANLSRHPKNYNLWRLLEQRVPLASPSPIVPYTLLRPCSQSNESYYPECL
;
A
#
# COMPACT_ATOMS: atom_id res chain seq x y z
N TYR A 1 -9.42 -6.15 -2.91
CA TYR A 1 -9.86 -4.92 -2.25
C TYR A 1 -10.63 -5.19 -0.96
N ILE A 2 -11.79 -5.87 -0.95
CA ILE A 2 -12.51 -6.29 0.28
C ILE A 2 -11.60 -6.90 1.36
N LYS A 3 -10.64 -7.74 0.94
CA LYS A 3 -9.67 -8.39 1.85
C LYS A 3 -8.81 -7.40 2.66
N LEU A 4 -8.47 -6.25 2.08
CA LEU A 4 -7.56 -5.29 2.73
C LEU A 4 -8.23 -4.51 3.87
N ASP A 5 -9.50 -4.14 3.68
CA ASP A 5 -10.30 -3.50 4.73
C ASP A 5 -10.53 -4.46 5.90
N GLN A 6 -10.92 -5.70 5.59
CA GLN A 6 -11.08 -6.76 6.60
C GLN A 6 -9.80 -7.01 7.40
N CYS A 7 -8.63 -7.02 6.75
CA CYS A 7 -7.35 -7.13 7.45
C CYS A 7 -7.12 -5.97 8.43
N PHE A 8 -7.43 -4.74 8.02
CA PHE A 8 -7.26 -3.59 8.92
C PHE A 8 -8.25 -3.63 10.08
N SER A 9 -9.53 -3.93 9.84
CA SER A 9 -10.51 -4.11 10.91
C SER A 9 -10.12 -5.20 11.90
N ALA A 10 -9.47 -6.28 11.45
CA ALA A 10 -8.94 -7.32 12.33
C ALA A 10 -7.82 -6.78 13.25
N VAL A 11 -6.93 -5.93 12.74
CA VAL A 11 -5.92 -5.22 13.55
C VAL A 11 -6.60 -4.33 14.59
N GLU A 12 -7.60 -3.54 14.20
CA GLU A 12 -8.32 -2.66 15.13
C GLU A 12 -9.07 -3.42 16.22
N THR A 13 -9.69 -4.54 15.85
CA THR A 13 -10.36 -5.44 16.79
C THR A 13 -9.38 -6.02 17.80
N TYR A 14 -8.20 -6.43 17.34
CA TYR A 14 -7.15 -6.95 18.22
C TYR A 14 -6.64 -5.87 19.18
N GLU A 15 -6.32 -4.67 18.68
CA GLU A 15 -5.90 -3.52 19.49
C GLU A 15 -6.91 -3.22 20.60
N ALA A 16 -8.19 -3.19 20.28
CA ALA A 16 -9.27 -2.97 21.24
C ALA A 16 -9.36 -4.09 22.28
N LYS A 17 -9.31 -5.36 21.85
CA LYS A 17 -9.37 -6.52 22.75
C LYS A 17 -8.21 -6.57 23.75
N GLN A 18 -7.03 -6.12 23.33
CA GLN A 18 -5.80 -6.16 24.13
C GLN A 18 -5.51 -4.85 24.86
N SER A 19 -6.38 -3.84 24.77
CA SER A 19 -6.17 -2.50 25.33
C SER A 19 -4.80 -1.91 24.98
N MET A 20 -4.36 -2.11 23.73
CA MET A 20 -3.07 -1.65 23.21
C MET A 20 -3.22 -0.98 21.85
N ARG A 21 -2.17 -0.32 21.38
CA ARG A 21 -2.06 0.19 20.02
C ARG A 21 -0.72 -0.19 19.44
N PHE A 22 -0.70 -0.66 18.21
CA PHE A 22 0.55 -0.80 17.49
C PHE A 22 1.09 0.58 17.15
N ASN A 23 2.41 0.75 17.13
CA ASN A 23 3.02 1.98 16.65
C ASN A 23 2.96 2.07 15.12
N TRP A 24 2.96 0.92 14.46
CA TRP A 24 3.04 0.78 13.01
C TRP A 24 2.06 -0.28 12.53
N VAL A 25 1.52 -0.08 11.34
CA VAL A 25 0.74 -1.07 10.60
C VAL A 25 1.42 -1.28 9.26
N VAL A 26 1.86 -2.51 9.03
CA VAL A 26 2.54 -2.89 7.79
C VAL A 26 1.54 -3.62 6.92
N ARG A 27 1.46 -3.17 5.67
CA ARG A 27 0.68 -3.81 4.63
C ARG A 27 1.65 -4.52 3.70
N MET A 28 1.47 -5.83 3.54
CA MET A 28 2.30 -6.67 2.69
C MET A 28 1.41 -7.64 1.92
N ARG A 29 1.62 -7.79 0.61
CA ARG A 29 0.97 -8.90 -0.11
C ARG A 29 1.65 -10.22 0.26
N PRO A 30 0.91 -11.33 0.35
CA PRO A 30 1.48 -12.63 0.70
C PRO A 30 2.42 -13.20 -0.38
N ASP A 31 2.37 -12.66 -1.60
CA ASP A 31 3.20 -13.06 -2.72
C ASP A 31 4.44 -12.17 -2.91
N VAL A 32 4.82 -11.35 -1.91
CA VAL A 32 6.05 -10.56 -2.00
C VAL A 32 7.28 -11.44 -1.72
N TRP A 33 8.29 -11.33 -2.59
CA TRP A 33 9.61 -11.93 -2.38
C TRP A 33 10.69 -10.85 -2.30
N PHE A 34 11.40 -10.82 -1.19
CA PHE A 34 12.45 -9.84 -0.92
C PHE A 34 13.82 -10.37 -1.37
N PHE A 35 14.60 -9.51 -2.03
CA PHE A 35 15.99 -9.82 -2.39
C PHE A 35 16.99 -9.29 -1.36
N GLU A 36 16.55 -8.42 -0.46
CA GLU A 36 17.35 -7.85 0.62
C GLU A 36 16.56 -7.78 1.93
N VAL A 37 17.27 -7.52 3.02
CA VAL A 37 16.67 -7.35 4.35
C VAL A 37 15.84 -6.05 4.37
N ILE A 38 14.60 -6.15 4.85
CA ILE A 38 13.76 -4.98 5.09
C ILE A 38 14.40 -4.12 6.19
N PRO A 39 14.63 -2.81 5.97
CA PRO A 39 15.14 -1.93 7.01
C PRO A 39 14.28 -1.99 8.27
N PRO A 40 14.88 -1.92 9.47
CA PRO A 40 14.13 -1.95 10.70
C PRO A 40 13.18 -0.73 10.76
N VAL A 41 11.99 -0.92 11.32
CA VAL A 41 10.96 0.13 11.36
C VAL A 41 11.44 1.41 12.06
N CYS A 42 12.38 1.31 13.00
CA CYS A 42 12.98 2.46 13.67
C CYS A 42 13.87 3.33 12.77
N SER A 43 14.29 2.86 11.59
CA SER A 43 15.01 3.67 10.61
C SER A 43 14.09 4.32 9.58
N MET A 44 12.78 4.10 9.65
CA MET A 44 11.79 4.69 8.75
C MET A 44 11.36 6.07 9.22
N GLU A 45 10.75 6.87 8.35
CA GLU A 45 10.24 8.19 8.74
C GLU A 45 8.96 8.06 9.60
N HIS A 46 9.03 8.39 10.89
CA HIS A 46 7.92 8.21 11.84
C HIS A 46 6.70 9.10 11.56
N GLY A 47 6.89 10.18 10.80
CA GLY A 47 5.87 11.17 10.48
C GLY A 47 5.17 10.94 9.16
N ALA A 48 5.53 9.90 8.39
CA ALA A 48 5.08 9.72 7.03
C ALA A 48 4.83 8.25 6.67
N ILE A 49 3.95 7.99 5.71
CA ILE A 49 3.79 6.65 5.15
C ILE A 49 4.94 6.39 4.19
N SER A 50 5.61 5.26 4.35
CA SER A 50 6.68 4.82 3.48
C SER A 50 6.21 3.73 2.53
N PHE A 51 6.40 3.93 1.24
CA PHE A 51 6.09 2.96 0.20
C PHE A 51 7.39 2.44 -0.40
N PRO A 52 7.76 1.17 -0.18
CA PRO A 52 9.04 0.69 -0.68
C PRO A 52 9.15 0.77 -2.20
N THR A 53 10.28 1.28 -2.67
CA THR A 53 10.69 1.25 -4.07
C THR A 53 11.53 -0.01 -4.30
N GLY A 54 11.20 -0.79 -5.33
CA GLY A 54 11.82 -2.07 -5.63
C GLY A 54 11.65 -2.43 -7.11
N VAL A 55 11.95 -3.69 -7.47
CA VAL A 55 11.81 -4.18 -8.86
C VAL A 55 10.37 -4.04 -9.35
N ILE A 56 9.40 -4.21 -8.45
CA ILE A 56 7.97 -4.06 -8.75
C ILE A 56 7.39 -2.92 -7.88
N GLY A 57 7.38 -1.69 -8.39
CA GLY A 57 6.85 -0.51 -7.70
C GLY A 57 6.77 0.71 -8.63
N CYS A 58 6.46 1.90 -8.08
CA CYS A 58 6.58 3.13 -8.89
C CYS A 58 8.04 3.59 -8.93
N GLY A 59 8.56 3.93 -10.11
CA GLY A 59 9.94 4.44 -10.30
C GLY A 59 10.15 5.91 -9.92
N TYR A 60 9.23 6.52 -9.19
CA TYR A 60 9.25 7.94 -8.82
C TYR A 60 8.85 8.12 -7.35
N SER A 61 9.31 9.21 -6.71
CA SER A 61 8.96 9.59 -5.33
C SER A 61 8.33 10.99 -5.33
N PRO A 62 7.18 11.21 -4.66
CA PRO A 62 6.43 10.25 -3.85
C PRO A 62 5.65 9.23 -4.70
N CYS A 63 5.59 7.98 -4.23
CA CYS A 63 4.83 6.87 -4.82
C CYS A 63 3.88 6.31 -3.77
N ALA A 64 2.73 5.81 -4.21
CA ALA A 64 1.85 4.99 -3.40
C ALA A 64 1.39 3.79 -4.23
N ASN A 65 1.93 2.61 -3.91
CA ASN A 65 1.56 1.35 -4.56
C ASN A 65 0.69 0.50 -3.64
N ASP A 66 0.08 -0.53 -4.22
CA ASP A 66 -0.70 -1.55 -3.51
C ASP A 66 0.10 -2.86 -3.41
N HIS A 67 1.42 -2.83 -3.22
CA HIS A 67 2.23 -4.03 -2.97
C HIS A 67 2.80 -4.06 -1.56
N MET A 68 3.26 -2.92 -1.06
CA MET A 68 3.81 -2.81 0.28
C MET A 68 3.70 -1.38 0.82
N ALA A 69 3.38 -1.25 2.11
CA ALA A 69 3.38 0.04 2.79
C ALA A 69 3.73 -0.12 4.27
N PHE A 70 4.52 0.82 4.78
CA PHE A 70 4.80 1.00 6.20
C PHE A 70 4.11 2.27 6.66
N ALA A 71 3.03 2.12 7.43
CA ALA A 71 2.25 3.24 7.91
C ALA A 71 2.42 3.39 9.42
N PRO A 72 2.85 4.57 9.93
CA PRO A 72 2.65 4.91 11.32
C PRO A 72 1.16 4.74 11.67
N ARG A 73 0.84 4.17 12.82
CA ARG A 73 -0.55 3.79 13.16
C ARG A 73 -1.56 4.95 13.04
N LYS A 74 -1.12 6.18 13.34
CA LYS A 74 -1.92 7.40 13.19
C LYS A 74 -2.28 7.73 11.73
N LEU A 75 -1.44 7.31 10.79
CA LEU A 75 -1.60 7.52 9.34
C LEU A 75 -2.14 6.29 8.61
N ALA A 76 -2.26 5.14 9.28
CA ALA A 76 -2.83 3.93 8.69
C ALA A 76 -4.29 4.12 8.22
N PRO A 77 -5.23 4.71 9.01
CA PRO A 77 -6.62 4.81 8.60
C PRO A 77 -6.86 5.40 7.20
N PRO A 78 -6.29 6.57 6.82
CA PRO A 78 -6.51 7.13 5.49
C PRO A 78 -5.99 6.21 4.37
N PHE A 79 -4.87 5.51 4.58
CA PHE A 79 -4.34 4.55 3.59
C PHE A 79 -5.28 3.37 3.35
N PHE A 80 -5.82 2.76 4.42
CA PHE A 80 -6.75 1.65 4.29
C PHE A 80 -8.15 2.10 3.84
N GLN A 81 -8.51 3.36 4.05
CA GLN A 81 -9.77 3.96 3.57
C GLN A 81 -9.83 4.07 2.04
N ILE A 82 -8.69 4.24 1.35
CA ILE A 82 -8.62 4.30 -0.12
C ILE A 82 -9.38 3.14 -0.78
N VAL A 83 -9.24 1.94 -0.20
CA VAL A 83 -9.87 0.72 -0.69
C VAL A 83 -11.39 0.79 -0.59
N ARG A 84 -11.91 1.32 0.53
CA ARG A 84 -13.34 1.53 0.69
C ARG A 84 -13.84 2.58 -0.29
N ASP A 85 -13.08 3.67 -0.45
CA ASP A 85 -13.43 4.75 -1.35
C ASP A 85 -13.59 4.22 -2.79
N MET A 86 -12.66 3.38 -3.27
CA MET A 86 -12.74 2.73 -4.59
C MET A 86 -14.02 1.91 -4.82
N HIS A 87 -14.69 1.45 -3.77
CA HIS A 87 -15.94 0.70 -3.87
C HIS A 87 -17.20 1.58 -3.95
N THR A 88 -17.04 2.92 -3.83
CA THR A 88 -18.14 3.88 -3.99
C THR A 88 -18.23 4.40 -5.43
N CYS A 89 -19.41 4.88 -5.87
CA CYS A 89 -19.55 5.49 -7.20
C CYS A 89 -18.59 6.67 -7.41
N GLY A 90 -18.42 7.51 -6.39
CA GLY A 90 -17.47 8.64 -6.43
C GLY A 90 -16.02 8.17 -6.53
N GLY A 91 -15.64 7.11 -5.81
CA GLY A 91 -14.31 6.55 -5.91
C GLY A 91 -14.02 5.88 -7.23
N LEU A 92 -14.98 5.13 -7.81
CA LEU A 92 -14.84 4.57 -9.17
C LEU A 92 -14.66 5.68 -10.21
N ALA A 93 -15.46 6.75 -10.14
CA ALA A 93 -15.32 7.89 -11.03
C ALA A 93 -13.93 8.55 -10.91
N ASN A 94 -13.42 8.71 -9.69
CA ASN A 94 -12.09 9.27 -9.44
C ASN A 94 -10.96 8.31 -9.85
N LEU A 95 -11.14 7.00 -9.68
CA LEU A 95 -10.19 5.98 -10.15
C LEU A 95 -10.06 6.05 -11.67
N SER A 96 -11.16 6.21 -12.40
CA SER A 96 -11.14 6.41 -13.85
C SER A 96 -10.40 7.67 -14.29
N ARG A 97 -10.40 8.73 -13.45
CA ARG A 97 -9.63 9.97 -13.71
C ARG A 97 -8.14 9.86 -13.36
N HIS A 98 -7.81 8.99 -12.42
CA HIS A 98 -6.46 8.81 -11.86
C HIS A 98 -5.99 7.35 -11.92
N PRO A 99 -6.08 6.64 -13.06
CA PRO A 99 -5.97 5.17 -13.08
C PRO A 99 -4.60 4.65 -12.61
N LYS A 100 -3.52 5.40 -12.87
CA LYS A 100 -2.14 5.00 -12.52
C LYS A 100 -1.65 5.53 -11.17
N ASN A 101 -2.34 6.50 -10.59
CA ASN A 101 -1.87 7.22 -9.41
C ASN A 101 -2.98 7.52 -8.39
N TYR A 102 -4.13 6.84 -8.48
CA TYR A 102 -5.28 7.08 -7.60
C TYR A 102 -4.90 7.05 -6.12
N ASN A 103 -4.14 6.04 -5.68
CA ASN A 103 -3.72 5.93 -4.29
C ASN A 103 -2.90 7.15 -3.85
N LEU A 104 -1.95 7.57 -4.70
CA LEU A 104 -1.11 8.73 -4.44
C LEU A 104 -1.95 10.01 -4.39
N TRP A 105 -2.78 10.24 -5.41
CA TRP A 105 -3.70 11.37 -5.46
C TRP A 105 -4.60 11.44 -4.23
N ARG A 106 -5.19 10.32 -3.82
CA ARG A 106 -6.10 10.26 -2.67
C ARG A 106 -5.42 10.59 -1.35
N LEU A 107 -4.20 10.08 -1.15
CA LEU A 107 -3.40 10.39 0.04
C LEU A 107 -2.99 11.86 0.08
N LEU A 108 -2.61 12.44 -1.06
CA LEU A 108 -2.25 13.86 -1.16
C LEU A 108 -3.45 14.77 -0.90
N GLU A 109 -4.63 14.45 -1.43
CA GLU A 109 -5.90 15.12 -1.13
C GLU A 109 -6.21 15.14 0.37
N GLN A 110 -5.94 14.03 1.05
CA GLN A 110 -6.11 13.89 2.49
C GLN A 110 -4.95 14.50 3.31
N ARG A 111 -3.98 15.15 2.65
CA ARG A 111 -2.77 15.73 3.24
C ARG A 111 -1.99 14.71 4.08
N VAL A 112 -1.99 13.46 3.65
CA VAL A 112 -1.22 12.40 4.31
C VAL A 112 0.25 12.59 3.95
N PRO A 113 1.14 12.75 4.94
CA PRO A 113 2.58 12.86 4.68
C PRO A 113 3.14 11.53 4.14
N LEU A 114 3.92 11.64 3.06
CA LEU A 114 4.55 10.52 2.37
C LEU A 114 6.07 10.66 2.44
N ALA A 115 6.76 9.57 2.77
CA ALA A 115 8.20 9.60 2.93
C ALA A 115 8.89 9.84 1.59
N SER A 116 9.86 10.74 1.57
CA SER A 116 10.66 11.07 0.39
C SER A 116 12.13 11.31 0.77
N PRO A 117 13.07 10.46 0.30
CA PRO A 117 12.85 9.34 -0.60
C PRO A 117 12.11 8.19 0.09
N SER A 118 11.36 7.45 -0.71
CA SER A 118 10.83 6.15 -0.30
C SER A 118 11.96 5.14 0.00
N PRO A 119 11.81 4.25 1.00
CA PRO A 119 12.85 3.28 1.32
C PRO A 119 13.04 2.32 0.15
N ILE A 120 14.29 2.08 -0.23
CA ILE A 120 14.62 1.10 -1.26
C ILE A 120 14.59 -0.28 -0.59
N VAL A 121 13.66 -1.12 -1.03
CA VAL A 121 13.59 -2.52 -0.64
C VAL A 121 13.43 -3.31 -1.93
N PRO A 122 14.49 -3.92 -2.47
CA PRO A 122 14.38 -4.72 -3.67
C PRO A 122 13.47 -5.93 -3.41
N TYR A 123 12.27 -5.91 -4.02
CA TYR A 123 11.32 -7.02 -3.97
C TYR A 123 10.68 -7.25 -5.33
N THR A 124 10.18 -8.47 -5.52
CA THR A 124 9.30 -8.85 -6.63
C THR A 124 8.01 -9.48 -6.11
N LEU A 125 7.09 -9.79 -7.02
CA LEU A 125 5.89 -10.57 -6.73
C LEU A 125 6.06 -11.98 -7.30
N LEU A 126 5.84 -13.00 -6.47
CA LEU A 126 5.69 -14.38 -6.88
C LEU A 126 4.37 -14.53 -7.61
N ARG A 127 4.37 -14.25 -8.91
CA ARG A 127 3.23 -14.59 -9.76
C ARG A 127 3.34 -16.07 -10.10
N PRO A 128 2.35 -16.92 -9.75
CA PRO A 128 2.34 -18.27 -10.27
C PRO A 128 2.39 -18.18 -11.80
N CYS A 129 3.26 -18.98 -12.44
CA CYS A 129 3.30 -19.08 -13.89
C CYS A 129 1.87 -19.40 -14.36
N SER A 130 1.25 -18.49 -15.09
CA SER A 130 -0.05 -18.77 -15.67
C SER A 130 0.14 -19.87 -16.72
N GLN A 131 -0.62 -20.96 -16.62
CA GLN A 131 -0.70 -21.92 -17.74
C GLN A 131 -1.46 -21.33 -18.94
N SER A 132 -1.98 -20.10 -18.83
CA SER A 132 -2.60 -19.35 -19.91
C SER A 132 -1.88 -18.02 -20.16
N ASN A 133 -1.71 -17.64 -21.42
CA ASN A 133 -1.11 -16.38 -21.87
C ASN A 133 -1.95 -15.12 -21.52
N GLU A 134 -2.88 -15.21 -20.58
CA GLU A 134 -3.74 -14.08 -20.19
C GLU A 134 -3.10 -13.32 -19.04
N SER A 135 -2.07 -12.53 -19.36
CA SER A 135 -1.65 -11.45 -18.48
C SER A 135 -2.80 -10.47 -18.30
N TYR A 136 -3.25 -10.29 -17.07
CA TYR A 136 -4.37 -9.43 -16.65
C TYR A 136 -4.13 -7.92 -16.80
N TYR A 137 -3.27 -7.51 -17.73
CA TYR A 137 -3.02 -6.12 -18.13
C TYR A 137 -2.95 -6.03 -19.66
N PRO A 138 -4.08 -5.80 -20.35
CA PRO A 138 -4.12 -5.77 -21.81
C PRO A 138 -3.58 -4.46 -22.43
N GLU A 139 -2.98 -3.55 -21.67
CA GLU A 139 -2.62 -2.20 -22.17
C GLU A 139 -1.18 -2.06 -22.68
N CYS A 140 -0.66 -3.11 -23.30
CA CYS A 140 0.52 -3.04 -24.17
C CYS A 140 0.24 -3.85 -25.44
N LEU A 141 -0.71 -3.36 -26.25
CA LEU A 141 -0.84 -3.64 -27.68
C LEU A 141 -1.16 -2.33 -28.40
#